data_AF-A0A081P6N8-F1
#
_entry.id   AF-A0A081P6N8-F1
#
_cell.length_a   1.000
_cell.length_b   1.000
_cell.length_c   1.000
_cell.angle_alpha   90.00
_cell.angle_beta   90.00
_cell.angle_gamma   90.00
#
_symmetry.space_group_name_H-M   'P 1'
#
loop_
_entity.id
_entity.type
_entity.pdbx_description
1 polymer ?
#
loop_
_entity_poly.entity_id
_entity_poly.type
_entity_poly.pdbx_seq_one_letter_code
_entity_poly.pdbx_strand_id
1 'polypeptide(L)'
;MKRDYSELNNSERKLQKFSIISFGLLYGPLFGYSLNKDAFYFWLILAFIGSISLLFKLRLIKPEIRIKIGLYEIILTVVLIVWIFSEAISVPMIIKQFVFFVIIGVAGYKYFKLMYDGKLAIESK
;
A
#
# COMPACT_ATOMS: atom_id res chain seq x y z
N MET A 1 13.58 15.05 15.62
CA MET A 1 14.50 14.02 15.08
C MET A 1 13.62 12.90 14.54
N LYS A 2 13.63 12.61 13.23
CA LYS A 2 12.85 11.49 12.68
C LYS A 2 13.62 10.21 13.01
N ARG A 3 12.94 9.23 13.63
CA ARG A 3 13.57 7.97 14.05
C ARG A 3 14.05 7.17 12.83
N ASP A 4 15.24 6.61 12.92
CA ASP A 4 15.79 5.73 11.88
C ASP A 4 15.33 4.27 12.05
N TYR A 5 15.54 3.43 11.03
CA TYR A 5 15.17 2.01 11.07
C TYR A 5 15.77 1.27 12.28
N SER A 6 17.01 1.60 12.64
CA SER A 6 17.71 1.04 13.80
C SER A 6 16.98 1.34 15.12
N GLU A 7 16.26 2.46 15.20
CA GLU A 7 15.55 2.93 16.39
C GLU A 7 14.13 2.36 16.51
N LEU A 8 13.64 1.63 15.49
CA LEU A 8 12.33 0.98 15.53
C LEU A 8 12.34 -0.26 16.43
N ASN A 9 11.30 -0.41 17.25
CA ASN A 9 11.07 -1.62 18.03
C ASN A 9 10.65 -2.81 17.15
N ASN A 10 10.59 -4.01 17.72
CA ASN A 10 10.27 -5.23 16.97
C ASN A 10 8.90 -5.19 16.29
N SER A 11 7.89 -4.58 16.92
CA SER A 11 6.55 -4.43 16.35
C SER A 11 6.53 -3.46 15.16
N GLU A 12 7.23 -2.33 15.29
CA GLU A 12 7.38 -1.32 14.25
C GLU A 12 8.15 -1.88 13.04
N ARG A 13 9.23 -2.64 13.27
CA ARG A 13 9.98 -3.31 12.19
C ARG A 13 9.13 -4.34 11.45
N LYS A 14 8.36 -5.15 12.18
CA LYS A 14 7.39 -6.08 11.56
C LYS A 14 6.34 -5.33 10.77
N LEU A 15 5.77 -4.27 11.34
CA LEU A 15 4.78 -3.42 10.66
C LEU A 15 5.36 -2.85 9.37
N GLN A 16 6.56 -2.30 9.39
CA GLN A 16 7.23 -1.80 8.20
C GLN A 16 7.40 -2.87 7.13
N LYS A 17 7.93 -4.05 7.50
CA LYS A 17 8.15 -5.15 6.56
C LYS A 17 6.85 -5.55 5.87
N PHE A 18 5.78 -5.78 6.62
CA PHE A 18 4.47 -6.10 6.05
C PHE A 18 3.88 -4.92 5.26
N SER A 19 4.17 -3.68 5.64
CA SER A 19 3.75 -2.49 4.89
C SER A 19 4.38 -2.43 3.51
N ILE A 20 5.71 -2.61 3.43
CA ILE A 20 6.43 -2.62 2.14
C ILE A 20 5.92 -3.76 1.25
N ILE A 21 5.78 -4.97 1.82
CA ILE A 21 5.28 -6.13 1.09
C ILE A 21 3.86 -5.88 0.58
N SER A 22 2.95 -5.42 1.45
CA SER A 22 1.57 -5.13 1.10
C SER A 22 1.48 -4.05 0.02
N PHE A 23 2.22 -2.95 0.15
CA PHE A 23 2.26 -1.89 -0.87
C PHE A 23 2.77 -2.42 -2.22
N GLY A 24 3.92 -3.12 -2.21
CA GLY A 24 4.51 -3.66 -3.43
C GLY A 24 3.59 -4.65 -4.13
N LEU A 25 2.95 -5.55 -3.38
CA LEU A 25 2.08 -6.59 -3.93
C LEU A 25 0.67 -6.10 -4.27
N LEU A 26 0.17 -5.02 -3.69
CA LEU A 26 -1.12 -4.43 -4.06
C LEU A 26 -0.98 -3.50 -5.28
N TYR A 27 0.03 -2.64 -5.28
CA TYR A 27 0.16 -1.58 -6.28
C TYR A 27 1.09 -1.96 -7.43
N GLY A 28 2.07 -2.84 -7.20
CA GLY A 28 2.93 -3.40 -8.24
C GLY A 28 2.14 -4.07 -9.38
N PRO A 29 1.13 -4.90 -9.10
CA PRO A 29 0.28 -5.48 -10.14
C PRO A 29 -0.50 -4.47 -10.98
N LEU A 30 -0.95 -3.36 -10.38
CA LEU A 30 -1.68 -2.32 -11.11
C LEU A 30 -0.79 -1.66 -12.17
N PHE A 31 0.49 -1.46 -11.84
CA PHE A 31 1.48 -0.99 -12.80
C PHE A 31 1.90 -2.11 -13.77
N GLY A 32 2.25 -3.29 -13.25
CA GLY A 32 2.74 -4.42 -14.03
C GLY A 32 1.78 -4.89 -15.11
N TYR A 33 0.47 -4.89 -14.83
CA TYR A 33 -0.56 -5.24 -15.81
C TYR A 33 -0.52 -4.34 -17.04
N SER A 34 -0.27 -3.04 -16.87
CA SER A 34 -0.17 -2.10 -17.99
C SER A 34 1.08 -2.30 -18.86
N LEU A 35 2.13 -2.95 -18.32
CA LEU A 35 3.34 -3.32 -19.06
C LEU A 35 3.21 -4.67 -19.76
N ASN A 36 2.57 -5.65 -19.11
CA ASN A 36 2.37 -6.98 -19.66
C ASN A 36 0.98 -7.52 -19.29
N LYS A 37 0.03 -7.33 -20.21
CA LYS A 37 -1.37 -7.72 -20.03
C LYS A 37 -1.58 -9.24 -20.10
N ASP A 38 -0.71 -9.95 -20.81
CA ASP A 38 -0.82 -11.39 -21.04
C ASP A 38 -0.58 -12.18 -19.74
N ALA A 39 0.20 -11.60 -18.81
CA ALA A 39 0.45 -12.14 -17.48
C ALA A 39 -0.68 -11.83 -16.46
N PHE A 40 -1.94 -11.70 -16.91
CA PHE A 40 -3.08 -11.30 -16.05
C PHE A 40 -3.19 -12.11 -14.75
N TYR A 41 -3.14 -13.44 -14.83
CA TYR A 41 -3.26 -14.32 -13.66
C TYR A 41 -2.12 -14.14 -12.66
N PHE A 42 -0.90 -13.88 -13.16
CA PHE A 42 0.24 -13.60 -12.30
C PHE A 42 0.02 -12.31 -11.49
N TRP A 43 -0.43 -11.24 -12.15
CA TRP A 43 -0.75 -9.97 -11.48
C TRP A 43 -1.88 -10.13 -10.45
N LEU A 44 -2.92 -10.89 -10.79
CA LEU A 44 -4.03 -11.18 -9.88
C LEU A 44 -3.57 -11.94 -8.63
N ILE A 45 -2.71 -12.97 -8.80
CA ILE A 45 -2.15 -13.73 -7.67
C ILE A 45 -1.32 -12.82 -6.76
N LEU A 46 -0.47 -11.96 -7.32
CA LEU A 46 0.31 -11.01 -6.54
C LEU A 46 -0.59 -10.05 -5.74
N ALA A 47 -1.64 -9.50 -6.36
CA ALA A 47 -2.61 -8.63 -5.68
C ALA A 47 -3.35 -9.36 -4.55
N PHE A 48 -3.69 -10.63 -4.75
CA PHE A 48 -4.30 -11.48 -3.74
C PHE A 48 -3.35 -11.70 -2.54
N ILE A 49 -2.09 -12.05 -2.78
CA ILE A 49 -1.07 -12.17 -1.72
C ILE A 49 -0.86 -10.82 -1.01
N GLY A 50 -0.88 -9.70 -1.74
CA GLY A 50 -0.83 -8.36 -1.18
C GLY A 50 -2.00 -8.04 -0.24
N SER A 51 -3.19 -8.51 -0.58
CA SER A 51 -4.39 -8.39 0.25
C SER A 51 -4.29 -9.22 1.53
N ILE A 52 -3.71 -10.42 1.46
CA ILE A 52 -3.40 -11.23 2.65
C ILE A 52 -2.37 -10.51 3.54
N SER A 53 -1.30 -9.99 2.94
CA SER A 53 -0.27 -9.21 3.66
C SER A 53 -0.85 -7.98 4.35
N LEU A 54 -1.81 -7.29 3.70
CA LEU A 54 -2.56 -6.19 4.27
C LEU A 54 -3.28 -6.59 5.57
N LEU A 55 -3.93 -7.76 5.62
CA LEU A 55 -4.59 -8.25 6.84
C LEU A 55 -3.59 -8.43 8.00
N PHE A 56 -2.40 -8.99 7.72
CA PHE A 56 -1.34 -9.12 8.72
C PHE A 56 -0.81 -7.76 9.18
N LYS A 57 -0.60 -6.83 8.25
CA LYS A 57 -0.21 -5.45 8.56
C LYS A 57 -1.22 -4.76 9.47
N LEU A 58 -2.52 -4.86 9.18
CA LEU A 58 -3.57 -4.23 9.98
C LEU A 58 -3.61 -4.76 11.42
N ARG A 59 -3.31 -6.05 11.64
CA ARG A 59 -3.21 -6.62 13.00
C ARG A 59 -2.09 -5.99 13.83
N LEU A 60 -1.04 -5.46 13.20
CA LEU A 60 0.09 -4.80 13.86
C LEU A 60 -0.15 -3.31 14.14
N ILE A 61 -1.26 -2.75 13.65
CA ILE A 61 -1.66 -1.35 13.85
C ILE A 61 -2.53 -1.23 15.11
N LYS A 62 -2.34 -0.11 15.85
CA LYS A 62 -3.12 0.31 17.02
C LYS A 62 -4.64 0.18 16.74
N PRO A 63 -5.41 -0.53 17.58
CA PRO A 63 -6.83 -0.83 17.32
C PRO A 63 -7.68 0.41 17.00
N GLU A 64 -7.39 1.53 17.66
CA GLU A 64 -8.14 2.79 17.56
C GLU A 64 -8.10 3.40 16.15
N ILE A 65 -7.03 3.14 15.39
CA ILE A 65 -6.82 3.69 14.04
C ILE A 65 -6.79 2.62 12.95
N ARG A 66 -6.80 1.33 13.33
CA ARG A 66 -6.71 0.18 12.41
C ARG A 66 -7.78 0.23 11.32
N ILE A 67 -9.04 0.42 11.71
CA ILE A 67 -10.17 0.43 10.76
C ILE A 67 -10.03 1.62 9.79
N LYS A 68 -9.64 2.79 10.31
CA LYS A 68 -9.44 4.00 9.50
C LYS A 68 -8.36 3.81 8.43
N ILE A 69 -7.23 3.18 8.81
CA ILE A 69 -6.13 2.90 7.87
C ILE A 69 -6.54 1.82 6.87
N GLY A 70 -7.19 0.75 7.33
CA GLY A 70 -7.68 -0.31 6.45
C GLY A 70 -8.66 0.21 5.40
N LEU A 71 -9.65 1.01 5.82
CA LEU A 71 -10.59 1.65 4.90
C LEU A 71 -9.90 2.59 3.92
N TYR A 72 -8.96 3.42 4.40
CA TYR A 72 -8.18 4.30 3.53
C TYR A 72 -7.46 3.52 2.43
N GLU A 73 -6.79 2.43 2.76
CA GLU A 73 -6.05 1.63 1.79
C GLU A 73 -6.96 0.84 0.86
N ILE A 74 -8.10 0.32 1.34
CA ILE A 74 -9.11 -0.32 0.49
C ILE A 74 -9.66 0.68 -0.53
N ILE A 75 -10.11 1.86 -0.06
CA ILE A 75 -10.65 2.92 -0.92
C ILE A 75 -9.58 3.35 -1.93
N LEU A 76 -8.35 3.60 -1.47
CA LEU A 76 -7.24 3.97 -2.33
C LEU A 76 -7.00 2.91 -3.42
N THR A 77 -6.97 1.63 -3.05
CA THR A 77 -6.75 0.54 -3.99
C THR A 77 -7.87 0.44 -5.02
N VAL A 78 -9.14 0.51 -4.60
CA VAL A 78 -10.30 0.49 -5.50
C VAL A 78 -10.26 1.68 -6.47
N VAL A 79 -10.00 2.89 -5.96
CA VAL A 79 -9.89 4.10 -6.78
C VAL A 79 -8.78 3.97 -7.82
N LEU A 80 -7.62 3.43 -7.44
CA LEU A 80 -6.50 3.23 -8.38
C LEU A 80 -6.78 2.12 -9.40
N ILE A 81 -7.49 1.05 -9.02
CA ILE A 81 -7.98 0.04 -9.98
C ILE A 81 -8.90 0.72 -11.00
N VAL A 82 -9.92 1.46 -10.55
CA VAL A 82 -10.83 2.16 -11.47
C VAL A 82 -10.05 3.15 -12.34
N TRP A 83 -9.12 3.91 -11.79
CA TRP A 83 -8.30 4.86 -12.54
C TRP A 83 -7.50 4.20 -13.68
N ILE A 84 -6.81 3.09 -13.38
CA ILE A 84 -5.96 2.38 -14.35
C ILE A 84 -6.81 1.65 -15.41
N PHE A 85 -7.86 0.95 -14.99
CA PHE A 85 -8.60 0.02 -15.84
C PHE A 85 -9.87 0.60 -16.47
N SER A 86 -10.36 1.76 -16.03
CA SER A 86 -11.57 2.35 -16.59
C SER A 86 -11.32 2.91 -17.99
N GLU A 87 -12.03 2.35 -18.97
CA GLU A 87 -12.08 2.85 -20.35
C GLU A 87 -12.93 4.13 -20.48
N ALA A 88 -13.82 4.40 -19.52
CA ALA A 88 -14.60 5.64 -19.47
C ALA A 88 -13.73 6.88 -19.22
N ILE A 89 -12.54 6.68 -18.65
CA ILE A 89 -11.54 7.73 -18.46
C ILE A 89 -10.61 7.73 -19.68
N SER A 90 -10.93 8.58 -20.65
CA SER A 90 -10.20 8.79 -21.91
C SER A 90 -8.90 9.58 -21.72
N VAL A 91 -8.08 9.14 -20.77
CA VAL A 91 -6.75 9.70 -20.47
C VAL A 91 -5.68 8.71 -20.94
N PRO A 92 -4.63 9.16 -21.65
CA PRO A 92 -3.51 8.32 -22.05
C PRO A 92 -2.92 7.52 -20.88
N MET A 93 -2.59 6.25 -21.12
CA MET A 93 -2.09 5.34 -20.08
C MET A 93 -0.87 5.89 -19.34
N ILE A 94 0.03 6.62 -20.04
CA ILE A 94 1.21 7.23 -19.43
C ILE A 94 0.87 8.28 -18.37
N ILE A 95 -0.18 9.08 -18.61
CA ILE A 95 -0.67 10.07 -17.64
C ILE A 95 -1.34 9.32 -16.47
N LYS A 96 -2.09 8.26 -16.74
CA LYS A 96 -2.68 7.42 -15.69
C LYS A 96 -1.61 6.85 -14.76
N GLN A 97 -0.52 6.31 -15.31
CA GLN A 97 0.61 5.81 -14.54
C GLN A 97 1.33 6.92 -13.75
N PHE A 98 1.55 8.09 -14.35
CA PHE A 98 2.18 9.22 -13.66
C PHE A 98 1.37 9.65 -12.43
N VAL A 99 0.06 9.85 -12.59
CA VAL A 99 -0.85 10.18 -11.48
C VAL A 99 -0.86 9.09 -10.42
N PHE A 100 -0.87 7.82 -10.84
CA PHE A 100 -0.77 6.67 -9.94
C PHE A 100 0.51 6.74 -9.07
N PHE A 101 1.68 6.99 -9.67
CA PHE A 101 2.93 7.09 -8.91
C PHE A 101 2.93 8.26 -7.93
N VAL A 102 2.39 9.42 -8.32
CA VAL A 102 2.27 10.57 -7.42
C VAL A 102 1.37 10.24 -6.23
N ILE A 103 0.20 9.64 -6.48
CA ILE A 103 -0.74 9.27 -5.42
C ILE A 103 -0.12 8.26 -4.45
N ILE A 104 0.49 7.19 -4.98
CA ILE A 104 1.15 6.16 -4.17
C ILE A 104 2.34 6.74 -3.40
N GLY A 105 3.15 7.60 -4.01
CA GLY A 105 4.27 8.26 -3.35
C GLY A 105 3.81 9.13 -2.18
N VAL A 106 2.77 9.94 -2.36
CA VAL A 106 2.20 10.78 -1.30
C VAL A 106 1.55 9.93 -0.20
N ALA A 107 0.77 8.92 -0.56
CA ALA A 107 0.12 8.02 0.39
C ALA A 107 1.17 7.25 1.22
N GLY A 108 2.16 6.68 0.56
CA GLY A 108 3.29 5.99 1.18
C GLY A 108 4.07 6.90 2.11
N TYR A 109 4.43 8.12 1.66
CA TYR A 109 5.14 9.08 2.51
C TYR A 109 4.36 9.42 3.79
N LYS A 110 3.06 9.72 3.67
CA LYS A 110 2.20 10.02 4.83
C LYS A 110 2.12 8.83 5.79
N TYR A 111 1.93 7.62 5.25
CA TYR A 111 1.86 6.40 6.04
C TYR A 111 3.17 6.12 6.77
N PHE A 112 4.31 6.07 6.07
CA PHE A 112 5.60 5.79 6.68
C PHE A 112 6.01 6.88 7.67
N LYS A 113 5.69 8.15 7.41
CA LYS A 113 5.91 9.22 8.40
C LYS A 113 5.16 8.94 9.71
N LEU A 114 3.88 8.57 9.65
CA LEU A 114 3.11 8.20 10.85
C LEU A 114 3.69 6.97 11.56
N MET A 115 4.21 6.01 10.80
CA MET A 115 4.88 4.82 11.33
C MET A 115 6.14 5.18 12.12
N TYR A 116 7.04 5.96 11.52
CA TYR A 116 8.30 6.40 12.14
C TYR A 116 8.09 7.37 13.31
N ASP A 117 6.96 8.10 13.32
CA ASP A 117 6.54 8.92 14.46
C ASP A 117 6.02 8.07 15.65
N GLY A 118 5.98 6.73 15.54
CA GLY A 118 5.47 5.83 16.60
C GLY A 118 3.96 5.86 16.77
N LYS A 119 3.23 6.44 15.82
CA LYS A 119 1.77 6.66 15.91
C LYS A 119 0.95 5.48 15.39
N LEU A 120 1.58 4.50 14.75
CA LEU A 120 0.88 3.40 14.07
C LEU A 120 0.99 2.04 14.75
N ALA A 121 2.19 1.62 15.15
CA ALA A 121 2.42 0.27 15.64
C ALA A 121 1.85 0.08 17.04
N ILE A 122 1.31 -1.12 17.31
CA ILE A 122 0.98 -1.53 18.68
C ILE A 122 2.28 -1.52 19.50
N GLU A 123 2.31 -0.78 20.60
CA GLU A 123 3.41 -0.86 21.57
C GLU A 123 3.44 -2.27 22.14
N SER A 124 4.57 -2.96 21.94
CA SER A 124 4.84 -4.15 22.74
C SER A 124 5.01 -3.64 24.17
N LYS A 125 4.12 -4.08 25.08
CA LYS A 125 4.47 -4.14 26.49
C LYS A 125 5.75 -4.97 26.67
#